data_AF-A0A9P1EMB6-F1
#
_entry.id   AF-A0A9P1EMB6-F1
#
_cell.length_a   1.000
_cell.length_b   1.000
_cell.length_c   1.000
_cell.angle_alpha   90.00
_cell.angle_beta   90.00
_cell.angle_gamma   90.00
#
_symmetry.space_group_name_H-M   'P 1'
#
loop_
_entity.id
_entity.type
_entity.pdbx_description
1 polymer ?
#
loop_
_entity_poly.entity_id
_entity_poly.type
_entity_poly.pdbx_seq_one_letter_code
_entity_poly.pdbx_strand_id
1 'polypeptide(L)'
;MEGLKKNLQDAGRSWADELPNILWCYLTTPRREPGETPFALCNGFEAKAPTEVTIPSRRVEQYDPEVNEENMKIDLHLVDERREQAFIRAENYRRQVKSYYDAKVRSREFQVGDYILRRREASQPTEGGKLALKYEGPYIVSAVVKPGTYKLKRSNGTNVPQTWNVHHLVKFYQ
;
A
#
# COMPACT_ATOMS: atom_id res chain seq x y z
N MET A 1 11.02 -8.76 3.98
CA MET A 1 9.67 -9.31 3.76
C MET A 1 9.65 -10.58 2.90
N GLU A 2 10.71 -10.89 2.13
CA GLU A 2 10.78 -12.12 1.33
C GLU A 2 10.69 -13.41 2.18
N GLY A 3 11.23 -13.41 3.41
CA GLY A 3 11.13 -14.56 4.32
C GLY A 3 9.70 -14.91 4.73
N LEU A 4 8.83 -13.92 4.98
CA LEU A 4 7.42 -14.18 5.33
C LEU A 4 6.65 -14.81 4.17
N LYS A 5 6.95 -14.39 2.94
CA LYS A 5 6.35 -14.96 1.74
C LYS A 5 6.76 -16.42 1.54
N LYS A 6 8.03 -16.75 1.80
CA LYS A 6 8.54 -18.12 1.73
C LYS A 6 7.88 -19.03 2.78
N ASN A 7 7.83 -18.60 4.03
CA ASN A 7 7.20 -19.37 5.11
C ASN A 7 5.72 -19.64 4.83
N LEU A 8 5.00 -18.67 4.25
CA LEU A 8 3.59 -18.84 3.87
C LEU A 8 3.42 -19.85 2.71
N GLN A 9 4.37 -19.90 1.78
CA GLN A 9 4.36 -20.87 0.68
C GLN A 9 4.64 -22.28 1.19
N ASP A 10 5.58 -22.44 2.11
CA ASP A 10 5.93 -23.73 2.72
C ASP A 10 4.78 -24.27 3.59
N ALA A 11 4.06 -23.40 4.30
CA ALA A 11 2.89 -23.78 5.12
C ALA A 11 1.65 -24.17 4.29
N GLY A 12 1.58 -23.76 3.02
CA GLY A 12 0.51 -24.14 2.09
C GLY A 12 -0.91 -23.86 2.64
N ARG A 13 -1.69 -24.93 2.82
CA ARG A 13 -3.08 -24.82 3.33
C ARG A 13 -3.16 -24.56 4.84
N SER A 14 -2.08 -24.77 5.58
CA SER A 14 -1.98 -24.56 7.03
C SER A 14 -1.41 -23.19 7.40
N TRP A 15 -1.43 -22.23 6.47
CA TRP A 15 -0.90 -20.89 6.71
C TRP A 15 -1.53 -20.17 7.91
N ALA A 16 -2.77 -20.53 8.26
CA ALA A 16 -3.47 -19.97 9.42
C ALA A 16 -2.75 -20.31 10.73
N ASP A 17 -2.12 -21.48 10.83
CA ASP A 17 -1.37 -21.91 12.01
C ASP A 17 -0.08 -21.08 12.20
N GLU A 18 0.46 -20.53 11.12
CA GLU A 18 1.64 -19.66 11.12
C GLU A 18 1.32 -18.18 11.38
N LEU A 19 0.04 -17.80 11.42
CA LEU A 19 -0.37 -16.41 11.56
C LEU A 19 0.19 -15.73 12.84
N PRO A 20 0.22 -16.38 14.02
CA PRO A 20 0.84 -15.80 15.21
C PRO A 20 2.34 -15.51 15.03
N ASN A 21 3.07 -16.44 14.40
CA ASN A 21 4.50 -16.29 14.14
C ASN A 21 4.79 -15.15 13.15
N ILE A 22 3.98 -15.07 12.09
CA ILE A 22 4.04 -14.00 11.08
C ILE A 22 3.76 -12.65 11.72
N LEU A 23 2.71 -12.56 12.55
CA LEU A 23 2.34 -11.34 13.25
C LEU A 23 3.44 -10.91 14.21
N TRP A 24 4.01 -11.84 14.98
CA TRP A 24 5.09 -11.52 15.90
C TRP A 24 6.35 -11.05 15.17
N CYS A 25 6.75 -11.74 14.10
CA CYS A 25 7.86 -11.31 13.25
C CYS A 25 7.60 -9.90 12.69
N TYR A 26 6.37 -9.63 12.23
CA TYR A 26 5.97 -8.34 11.72
C TYR A 26 6.11 -7.24 12.78
N LEU A 27 5.69 -7.52 14.01
CA LEU A 27 5.71 -6.59 15.14
C LEU A 27 7.12 -6.31 15.67
N THR A 28 8.02 -7.30 15.60
CA THR A 28 9.39 -7.21 16.16
C THR A 28 10.47 -6.87 15.14
N THR A 29 10.15 -6.85 13.84
CA THR A 29 11.12 -6.49 12.79
C THR A 29 11.08 -4.98 12.51
N PRO A 30 12.22 -4.26 12.55
CA PRO A 30 12.24 -2.84 12.23
C PRO A 30 11.83 -2.60 10.78
N ARG A 31 10.98 -1.59 10.59
CA ARG A 31 10.47 -1.21 9.26
C ARG A 31 11.49 -0.28 8.59
N ARG A 32 11.68 -0.42 7.28
CA ARG A 32 12.68 0.34 6.52
C ARG A 32 12.57 1.86 6.71
N GLU A 33 11.36 2.41 6.76
CA GLU A 33 11.10 3.85 6.60
C GLU A 33 10.55 4.56 7.86
N PRO A 34 10.27 3.84 8.96
CA PRO A 34 10.39 4.40 10.31
C PRO A 34 11.76 4.12 10.97
N GLY A 35 12.42 3.02 10.59
CA GLY A 35 13.60 2.48 11.29
C GLY A 35 13.26 1.76 12.62
N GLU A 36 12.01 1.87 13.07
CA GLU A 36 11.51 1.35 14.33
C GLU A 36 10.62 0.12 14.12
N THR A 37 10.44 -0.68 15.18
CA THR A 37 9.51 -1.82 15.18
C THR A 37 8.09 -1.34 15.50
N PRO A 38 7.04 -1.91 14.87
CA PRO A 38 5.66 -1.58 15.23
C PRO A 38 5.34 -1.81 16.71
N PHE A 39 5.94 -2.83 17.32
CA PHE A 39 5.77 -3.10 18.75
C PHE A 39 6.31 -1.98 19.63
N ALA A 40 7.53 -1.50 19.35
CA ALA A 40 8.16 -0.44 20.13
C ALA A 40 7.39 0.89 20.00
N LEU A 41 6.87 1.21 18.81
CA LEU A 41 6.04 2.40 18.65
C LEU A 41 4.73 2.32 19.43
N CYS A 42 4.13 1.13 19.57
CA CYS A 42 2.89 0.95 20.30
C CYS A 42 3.11 0.94 21.83
N ASN A 43 4.07 0.13 22.30
CA ASN A 43 4.23 -0.17 23.72
C ASN A 43 5.33 0.64 24.41
N GLY A 44 6.20 1.32 23.65
CA GLY A 44 7.27 2.17 24.15
C GLY A 44 8.58 1.47 24.49
N PHE A 45 8.66 0.14 24.35
CA PHE A 45 9.87 -0.65 24.61
C PHE A 45 10.07 -1.73 23.55
N GLU A 46 11.28 -2.29 23.46
CA GLU A 46 11.61 -3.33 22.49
C GLU A 46 11.13 -4.73 22.95
N ALA A 47 10.31 -5.38 22.12
CA ALA A 47 9.87 -6.76 22.37
C ALA A 47 11.01 -7.79 22.24
N LYS A 48 10.83 -8.95 22.87
CA LYS A 48 11.68 -10.13 22.67
C LYS A 48 11.47 -10.72 21.27
N ALA A 49 12.53 -10.82 20.48
CA ALA A 49 12.42 -11.52 19.19
C ALA A 49 12.23 -13.03 19.44
N PRO A 50 11.51 -13.77 18.56
CA PRO A 50 11.30 -15.22 18.75
C PRO A 50 12.58 -16.02 18.88
N THR A 51 13.61 -15.61 18.13
CA THR A 51 14.93 -16.25 18.16
C THR A 51 15.55 -16.22 19.55
N GLU A 52 15.21 -15.21 20.35
CA GLU A 52 15.76 -15.07 21.71
C GLU A 52 15.12 -16.05 22.72
N VAL A 53 13.98 -16.64 22.37
CA VAL A 53 13.34 -17.69 23.18
C VAL A 53 14.09 -19.01 22.98
N THR A 54 14.57 -19.27 21.75
CA THR A 54 15.33 -20.49 21.42
C THR A 54 16.82 -20.36 21.77
N ILE A 55 17.40 -19.18 21.55
CA ILE A 55 18.80 -18.88 21.80
C ILE A 55 18.85 -17.67 22.73
N PRO A 56 19.19 -17.83 24.02
CA PRO A 56 19.26 -16.72 24.96
C PRO A 56 20.10 -15.57 24.38
N SER A 57 19.49 -14.40 24.27
CA SER A 57 20.22 -13.19 23.91
C SER A 57 20.95 -12.66 25.14
N ARG A 58 21.94 -11.77 24.94
CA ARG A 58 22.66 -11.13 26.06
C ARG A 58 21.72 -10.49 27.09
N ARG A 59 20.60 -9.89 26.63
CA ARG A 59 19.60 -9.29 27.53
C ARG A 59 18.80 -10.32 28.34
N VAL A 60 18.74 -11.57 27.89
CA VAL A 60 18.16 -12.69 28.65
C VAL A 60 19.19 -13.26 29.63
N GLU A 61 20.43 -13.45 29.18
CA GLU A 61 21.52 -14.01 30.01
C GLU A 61 21.92 -13.09 31.17
N GLN A 62 21.94 -11.77 30.94
CA GLN A 62 22.37 -10.75 31.91
C GLN A 62 21.16 -9.99 32.48
N TYR A 63 20.00 -10.64 32.58
CA TYR A 63 18.79 -10.00 33.09
C TYR A 63 18.96 -9.64 34.57
N ASP A 64 18.84 -8.36 34.87
CA ASP A 64 18.75 -7.82 36.22
C ASP A 64 17.43 -7.03 36.34
N PRO A 65 16.54 -7.38 37.29
CA PRO A 65 15.26 -6.72 37.44
C PRO A 65 15.37 -5.23 37.77
N GLU A 66 16.36 -4.81 38.57
CA GLU A 66 16.51 -3.40 38.98
C GLU A 66 16.93 -2.54 37.78
N VAL A 67 17.92 -3.03 37.03
CA VAL A 67 18.41 -2.38 35.80
C VAL A 67 17.32 -2.35 34.73
N ASN A 68 16.53 -3.41 34.61
CA ASN A 68 15.42 -3.46 33.64
C ASN A 68 14.33 -2.44 33.98
N GLU A 69 14.00 -2.23 35.26
CA GLU A 69 13.04 -1.22 35.68
C GLU A 69 13.53 0.20 35.35
N GLU A 70 14.82 0.49 35.58
CA GLU A 70 15.43 1.77 35.21
C GLU A 70 15.40 2.01 33.70
N ASN A 71 15.80 1.01 32.91
CA ASN A 71 15.73 1.08 31.44
C ASN A 71 14.30 1.30 30.94
N MET A 72 13.31 0.65 31.55
CA MET A 72 11.90 0.83 31.16
C MET A 72 11.39 2.24 31.44
N LYS A 73 11.87 2.91 32.50
CA LYS A 73 11.57 4.32 32.77
C LYS A 73 12.20 5.24 31.72
N ILE A 74 13.43 4.95 31.30
CA ILE A 74 14.13 5.68 30.23
C ILE A 74 13.39 5.53 28.90
N ASP A 75 13.03 4.29 28.52
CA ASP A 75 12.26 4.00 27.31
C ASP A 75 10.92 4.75 27.29
N LEU A 76 10.22 4.78 28.43
CA LEU A 76 8.96 5.53 28.58
C LEU A 76 9.17 7.04 28.44
N HIS A 77 10.28 7.59 28.93
CA HIS A 77 10.59 9.01 28.75
C HIS A 77 10.88 9.36 27.28
N LEU A 78 11.52 8.45 26.53
CA LEU A 78 11.95 8.69 25.15
C LEU A 78 10.92 8.25 24.10
N VAL A 79 9.83 7.58 24.50
CA VAL A 79 8.88 6.99 23.55
C VAL A 79 8.26 8.02 22.61
N ASP A 80 7.92 9.19 23.11
CA ASP A 80 7.26 10.22 22.30
C ASP A 80 8.23 10.83 21.28
N GLU A 81 9.49 11.06 21.66
CA GLU A 81 10.54 11.49 20.73
C GLU A 81 10.78 10.44 19.63
N ARG A 82 10.84 9.15 20.00
CA ARG A 82 10.98 8.05 19.03
C ARG A 82 9.80 7.98 18.07
N ARG A 83 8.57 8.16 18.56
CA ARG A 83 7.35 8.20 17.75
C ARG A 83 7.36 9.38 16.78
N GLU A 84 7.76 10.56 17.24
CA GLU A 84 7.86 11.75 16.39
C GLU A 84 8.91 11.56 15.29
N GLN A 85 10.10 11.07 15.65
CA GLN A 85 11.16 10.78 14.67
C GLN A 85 10.71 9.74 13.64
N ALA A 86 10.08 8.65 14.09
CA ALA A 86 9.53 7.62 13.22
C ALA A 86 8.45 8.19 12.28
N PHE A 87 7.59 9.08 12.78
CA PHE A 87 6.57 9.76 11.98
C PHE A 87 7.20 10.66 10.90
N ILE A 88 8.20 11.47 11.26
CA ILE A 88 8.90 12.35 10.30
C ILE A 88 9.56 11.53 9.20
N ARG A 89 10.25 10.43 9.55
CA ARG A 89 10.88 9.54 8.56
C ARG A 89 9.84 8.90 7.63
N ALA A 90 8.77 8.36 8.19
CA ALA A 90 7.71 7.72 7.41
C ALA A 90 7.02 8.72 6.47
N GLU A 91 6.79 9.94 6.92
CA GLU A 91 6.17 10.99 6.11
C GLU A 91 7.11 11.49 5.00
N ASN A 92 8.40 11.67 5.30
CA ASN A 92 9.40 12.03 4.30
C ASN A 92 9.50 10.96 3.21
N TYR A 93 9.53 9.68 3.59
CA TYR A 93 9.52 8.59 2.63
C TYR A 93 8.25 8.59 1.78
N ARG A 94 7.08 8.71 2.42
CA ARG A 94 5.79 8.75 1.71
C ARG A 94 5.78 9.88 0.67
N ARG A 95 6.32 11.05 1.01
CA ARG A 95 6.46 12.19 0.09
C ARG A 95 7.42 11.88 -1.05
N GLN A 96 8.58 11.28 -0.79
CA GLN A 96 9.53 10.88 -1.82
C GLN A 96 8.91 9.88 -2.80
N VAL A 97 8.29 8.80 -2.30
CA VAL A 97 7.62 7.80 -3.13
C VAL A 97 6.51 8.42 -3.97
N LYS A 98 5.69 9.30 -3.36
CA LYS A 98 4.64 10.03 -4.07
C LYS A 98 5.24 10.89 -5.19
N SER A 99 6.26 11.71 -4.89
CA SER A 99 6.88 12.59 -5.88
C SER A 99 7.51 11.82 -7.04
N TYR A 100 8.15 10.67 -6.76
CA TYR A 100 8.72 9.79 -7.77
C TYR A 100 7.64 9.18 -8.65
N TYR A 101 6.52 8.76 -8.07
CA TYR A 101 5.38 8.25 -8.83
C TYR A 101 4.77 9.35 -9.70
N ASP A 102 4.44 10.50 -9.10
CA ASP A 102 3.82 11.64 -9.78
C ASP A 102 4.69 12.15 -10.95
N ALA A 103 6.02 12.19 -10.78
CA ALA A 103 6.96 12.56 -11.85
C ALA A 103 6.96 11.57 -13.03
N LYS A 104 6.60 10.30 -12.81
CA LYS A 104 6.57 9.26 -13.85
C LYS A 104 5.20 9.11 -14.51
N VAL A 105 4.14 9.59 -13.87
CA VAL A 105 2.78 9.54 -14.43
C VAL A 105 2.68 10.54 -15.57
N ARG A 106 2.41 10.05 -16.78
CA ARG A 106 2.04 10.91 -17.90
C ARG A 106 0.63 11.45 -17.67
N SER A 107 0.47 12.76 -17.53
CA SER A 107 -0.86 13.36 -17.45
C SER A 107 -1.63 13.06 -18.74
N ARG A 108 -2.88 12.62 -18.57
CA ARG A 108 -3.84 12.40 -19.66
C ARG A 108 -5.08 13.18 -19.29
N GLU A 109 -5.35 14.24 -20.04
CA GLU A 109 -6.50 15.09 -19.80
C GLU A 109 -7.37 15.10 -21.05
N PHE A 110 -8.67 15.06 -20.84
CA PHE A 110 -9.68 15.12 -21.90
C PHE A 110 -10.59 16.31 -21.67
N GLN A 111 -10.97 16.97 -22.75
CA GLN A 111 -11.91 18.09 -22.71
C GLN A 111 -13.31 17.62 -23.10
N VAL A 112 -14.34 18.38 -22.71
CA VAL A 112 -15.70 18.12 -23.18
C VAL A 112 -15.72 18.18 -24.70
N GLY A 113 -16.33 17.17 -25.33
CA GLY A 113 -16.33 17.03 -26.79
C GLY A 113 -15.21 16.16 -27.36
N ASP A 114 -14.17 15.82 -26.58
CA ASP A 114 -13.14 14.88 -27.04
C ASP A 114 -13.75 13.50 -27.33
N TYR A 115 -13.36 12.91 -28.46
CA TYR A 115 -13.64 11.52 -28.77
C TYR A 115 -12.65 10.62 -28.05
N ILE A 116 -13.16 9.58 -27.41
CA ILE A 116 -12.36 8.64 -26.62
C ILE A 116 -12.84 7.20 -26.81
N LEU A 117 -11.90 6.28 -26.64
CA LEU A 117 -12.14 4.86 -26.49
C LEU A 117 -12.09 4.48 -25.01
N ARG A 118 -12.97 3.56 -24.61
CA ARG A 118 -13.06 3.01 -23.26
C ARG A 118 -12.53 1.59 -23.25
N ARG A 119 -11.72 1.21 -22.27
CA ARG A 119 -11.29 -0.19 -22.11
C ARG A 119 -12.46 -1.10 -21.76
N ARG A 120 -12.60 -2.21 -22.49
CA ARG A 120 -13.67 -3.20 -22.28
C ARG A 120 -13.57 -3.87 -20.91
N GLU A 121 -12.36 -4.23 -20.48
CA GLU A 121 -12.10 -4.91 -19.19
C GLU A 121 -12.71 -4.17 -17.99
N ALA A 122 -12.80 -2.83 -18.07
CA ALA A 122 -13.33 -2.01 -16.99
C ALA A 122 -14.87 -1.92 -17.01
N SER A 123 -15.52 -2.20 -18.14
CA SER A 123 -16.99 -2.20 -18.28
C SER A 123 -17.60 -3.59 -18.25
N GLN A 124 -16.89 -4.59 -18.75
CA GLN A 124 -17.33 -5.97 -18.92
C GLN A 124 -16.17 -6.91 -18.57
N PRO A 125 -15.76 -6.99 -17.29
CA PRO A 125 -14.60 -7.78 -16.87
C PRO A 125 -14.76 -9.28 -17.17
N THR A 126 -15.98 -9.77 -17.20
CA THR A 126 -16.30 -11.21 -17.36
C THR A 126 -16.58 -11.64 -18.80
N GLU A 127 -16.78 -10.70 -19.73
CA GLU A 127 -17.21 -10.99 -21.11
C GLU A 127 -16.05 -10.94 -22.13
N GLY A 128 -14.80 -10.90 -21.65
CA GLY A 128 -13.60 -10.80 -22.47
C GLY A 128 -12.97 -12.15 -22.82
N GLY A 129 -13.01 -12.54 -24.09
CA GLY A 129 -12.21 -13.65 -24.63
C GLY A 129 -10.91 -13.17 -25.31
N LYS A 130 -10.02 -14.10 -25.68
CA LYS A 130 -8.73 -13.82 -26.37
C LYS A 130 -8.89 -13.00 -27.68
N LEU A 131 -10.08 -13.05 -28.30
CA LEU A 131 -10.42 -12.36 -29.55
C LEU A 131 -11.35 -11.15 -29.37
N ALA A 132 -11.74 -10.82 -28.13
CA ALA A 132 -12.58 -9.64 -27.89
C ALA A 132 -11.78 -8.35 -28.13
N LEU A 133 -12.44 -7.34 -28.72
CA LEU A 133 -11.87 -6.01 -28.87
C LEU A 133 -11.54 -5.43 -27.50
N LYS A 134 -10.27 -5.01 -27.31
CA LYS A 134 -9.79 -4.46 -26.03
C LYS A 134 -10.43 -3.14 -25.64
N TYR A 135 -10.89 -2.39 -26.64
CA TYR A 135 -11.49 -1.07 -26.49
C TYR A 135 -12.89 -1.04 -27.11
N GLU A 136 -13.75 -0.21 -26.54
CA GLU A 136 -15.11 0.07 -26.97
C GLU A 136 -15.26 1.57 -27.26
N GLY A 137 -16.15 1.90 -28.19
CA GLY A 137 -16.43 3.28 -28.57
C GLY A 137 -16.51 3.44 -30.08
N PRO A 138 -16.46 4.69 -30.59
CA PRO A 138 -16.07 5.91 -29.87
C PRO A 138 -17.17 6.49 -28.96
N TYR A 139 -16.74 7.05 -27.83
CA TYR A 139 -17.56 7.85 -26.92
C TYR A 139 -17.11 9.31 -26.96
N ILE A 140 -17.98 10.23 -26.55
CA ILE A 140 -17.67 11.65 -26.42
C ILE A 140 -17.67 12.03 -24.95
N VAL A 141 -16.70 12.79 -24.49
CA VAL A 141 -16.70 13.34 -23.13
C VAL A 141 -17.85 14.35 -23.01
N SER A 142 -18.79 14.08 -22.11
CA SER A 142 -19.94 14.97 -21.85
C SER A 142 -19.67 15.96 -20.73
N ALA A 143 -18.90 15.57 -19.71
CA ALA A 143 -18.50 16.45 -18.62
C ALA A 143 -17.22 15.96 -17.93
N VAL A 144 -16.42 16.89 -17.42
CA VAL A 144 -15.30 16.62 -16.51
C VAL A 144 -15.82 16.76 -15.08
N VAL A 145 -15.78 15.70 -14.27
CA VAL A 145 -16.28 15.73 -12.89
C VAL A 145 -15.18 16.19 -11.93
N LYS A 146 -13.98 15.64 -12.08
CA LYS A 146 -12.75 16.01 -11.39
C LYS A 146 -11.56 15.64 -12.28
N PRO A 147 -10.36 16.18 -12.05
CA PRO A 147 -9.17 15.78 -12.79
C PRO A 147 -9.03 14.25 -12.85
N GLY A 148 -9.01 13.71 -14.07
CA GLY A 148 -8.93 12.27 -14.32
C GLY A 148 -10.25 11.49 -14.17
N THR A 149 -11.41 12.11 -13.99
CA THR A 149 -12.73 11.43 -13.95
C THR A 149 -13.76 12.12 -14.83
N TYR A 150 -14.36 11.37 -15.75
CA TYR A 150 -15.16 11.90 -16.85
C TYR A 150 -16.54 11.24 -16.95
N LYS A 151 -17.55 11.99 -17.39
CA LYS A 151 -18.83 11.45 -17.88
C LYS A 151 -18.77 11.32 -19.39
N LEU A 152 -19.33 10.23 -19.91
CA LEU A 152 -19.30 9.90 -21.32
C LEU A 152 -20.71 9.90 -21.91
N LYS A 153 -20.82 10.22 -23.19
CA LYS A 153 -22.02 10.04 -23.99
C LYS A 153 -21.70 9.28 -25.27
N ARG A 154 -22.66 8.52 -25.78
CA ARG A 154 -22.58 7.85 -27.08
C ARG A 154 -22.84 8.87 -28.21
N SER A 155 -22.50 8.50 -29.44
CA SER A 155 -22.74 9.33 -30.63
C SER A 155 -24.22 9.67 -30.85
N ASN A 156 -25.13 8.81 -30.41
CA ASN A 156 -26.58 9.02 -30.45
C ASN A 156 -27.12 9.95 -29.34
N GLY A 157 -26.24 10.55 -28.53
CA GLY A 157 -26.62 11.46 -27.44
C GLY A 157 -26.99 10.78 -26.12
N THR A 158 -27.05 9.44 -26.06
CA THR A 158 -27.34 8.73 -24.80
C THR A 158 -26.16 8.83 -23.84
N ASN A 159 -26.41 9.28 -22.61
CA ASN A 159 -25.39 9.33 -21.56
C ASN A 159 -25.04 7.92 -21.07
N VAL A 160 -23.75 7.69 -20.82
CA VAL A 160 -23.27 6.52 -20.10
C VAL A 160 -23.47 6.78 -18.60
N PRO A 161 -24.18 5.92 -17.86
CA PRO A 161 -24.60 6.22 -16.49
C PRO A 161 -23.44 6.34 -15.49
N GLN A 162 -22.36 5.58 -15.68
CA GLN A 162 -21.18 5.60 -14.82
C GLN A 162 -20.17 6.69 -15.20
N THR A 163 -19.43 7.19 -14.20
CA THR A 163 -18.25 8.03 -14.40
C THR A 163 -17.01 7.16 -14.57
N TRP A 164 -16.06 7.61 -15.38
CA TRP A 164 -14.91 6.82 -15.82
C TRP A 164 -13.60 7.50 -15.46
N ASN A 165 -12.69 6.73 -14.85
CA ASN A 165 -11.33 7.18 -14.57
C ASN A 165 -10.50 7.21 -15.86
N VAL A 166 -9.64 8.22 -16.00
CA VAL A 166 -8.70 8.42 -17.11
C VAL A 166 -7.87 7.17 -17.44
N HIS A 167 -7.54 6.36 -16.44
CA HIS A 167 -6.75 5.14 -16.62
C HIS A 167 -7.43 4.14 -17.58
N HIS A 168 -8.76 4.16 -17.69
CA HIS A 168 -9.53 3.27 -18.56
C HIS A 168 -9.90 3.91 -19.91
N LEU A 169 -9.41 5.13 -20.18
CA LEU A 169 -9.79 5.93 -21.35
C LEU A 169 -8.56 6.24 -22.22
N VAL A 170 -8.76 6.29 -23.53
CA VAL A 170 -7.72 6.62 -24.52
C VAL A 170 -8.29 7.59 -25.53
N LYS A 171 -7.53 8.62 -25.91
CA LYS A 171 -7.96 9.59 -26.94
C LYS A 171 -8.15 8.89 -28.28
N PHE A 172 -9.26 9.16 -28.95
CA PHE A 172 -9.53 8.71 -30.30
C PHE A 172 -9.31 9.89 -31.25
N TYR A 173 -8.42 9.72 -32.23
CA TYR A 173 -8.18 10.70 -33.29
C TYR A 173 -8.91 10.23 -34.54
N GLN A 174 -9.71 11.13 -35.12
CA GLN A 174 -10.46 10.89 -36.35
C GLN A 174 -9.56 11.06 -37.58
#